data_AF-A0A1A9R2G0-F1
#
_entry.id   AF-A0A1A9R2G0-F1
#
_cell.length_a   1.000
_cell.length_b   1.000
_cell.length_c   1.000
_cell.angle_alpha   90.00
_cell.angle_beta   90.00
_cell.angle_gamma   90.00
#
_symmetry.space_group_name_H-M   'P 1'
#
loop_
_entity.id
_entity.type
_entity.pdbx_description
1 polymer ?
#
loop_
_entity_poly.entity_id
_entity_poly.type
_entity_poly.pdbx_seq_one_letter_code
_entity_poly.pdbx_strand_id
1 'polypeptide(L)'
;MFEKFTLGSLYIMNQYRSAILKGIVFPFILYVLLQLARYESAYTEFTHGSAFSLLHIVLFVIDMAILSIISINTTRIILLNERPEAFKLRFNRRETKYLLYSIGFLALWIVPGMFIGASLTLITYSVFMGLIPLTFFLATLFFTLRLSLVFVGVALDKKISMRESLSMTKRCQWSLFFSLSLLIGLLFMFEYCFELVSSTIGGQTFSLITFILITPLVDTFIYVFSAIILTILYSNAYQPTSSP
;
A
#
# COMPACT_ATOMS: atom_id res chain seq x y z
N MET A 1 -14.33 12.17 12.99
CA MET A 1 -13.93 10.83 12.50
C MET A 1 -12.63 10.87 11.70
N PHE A 2 -12.38 11.87 10.86
CA PHE A 2 -11.13 12.00 10.10
C PHE A 2 -9.89 12.03 11.01
N GLU A 3 -9.92 12.88 12.03
CA GLU A 3 -8.88 12.95 13.07
C GLU A 3 -8.66 11.59 13.77
N LYS A 4 -9.70 10.79 13.95
CA LYS A 4 -9.58 9.45 14.54
C LYS A 4 -8.80 8.51 13.64
N PHE A 5 -8.91 8.63 12.33
CA PHE A 5 -8.11 7.82 11.40
C PHE A 5 -6.68 8.35 11.27
N THR A 6 -6.46 9.66 11.24
CA THR A 6 -5.12 10.22 11.08
C THR A 6 -4.33 10.21 12.39
N LEU A 7 -4.81 10.92 13.42
CA LEU A 7 -4.16 10.98 14.73
C LEU A 7 -4.24 9.65 15.48
N GLY A 8 -5.37 8.94 15.35
CA GLY A 8 -5.49 7.61 15.94
C GLY A 8 -4.53 6.60 15.33
N SER A 9 -4.22 6.69 14.04
CA SER A 9 -3.21 5.82 13.42
C SER A 9 -1.81 6.11 13.94
N LEU A 10 -1.45 7.39 14.09
CA LEU A 10 -0.18 7.80 14.71
C LEU A 10 -0.08 7.33 16.17
N TYR A 11 -1.18 7.45 16.93
CA TYR A 11 -1.24 7.00 18.32
C TYR A 11 -1.02 5.48 18.42
N ILE A 12 -1.75 4.68 17.63
CA ILE A 12 -1.61 3.22 17.61
C ILE A 12 -0.20 2.81 17.15
N MET A 13 0.34 3.48 16.13
CA MET A 13 1.71 3.23 15.65
C MET A 13 2.73 3.46 16.77
N ASN A 14 2.59 4.53 17.55
CA ASN A 14 3.47 4.80 18.68
C ASN A 14 3.28 3.77 19.82
N GLN A 15 2.04 3.40 20.12
CA GLN A 15 1.72 2.41 21.15
C GLN A 15 2.31 1.03 20.84
N TYR A 16 2.20 0.56 19.60
CA TYR A 16 2.67 -0.76 19.16
C TYR A 16 4.05 -0.72 18.49
N ARG A 17 4.79 0.40 18.58
CA ARG A 17 6.04 0.64 17.83
C ARG A 17 7.02 -0.51 17.88
N SER A 18 7.27 -1.07 19.07
CA SER A 18 8.27 -2.13 19.27
C SER A 18 7.81 -3.46 18.66
N ALA A 19 6.51 -3.76 18.76
CA ALA A 19 5.94 -4.97 18.19
C ALA A 19 5.89 -4.90 16.66
N ILE A 20 5.46 -3.76 16.12
CA ILE A 20 5.44 -3.51 14.67
C ILE A 20 6.86 -3.59 14.12
N LEU A 21 7.84 -2.88 14.70
CA LEU A 21 9.24 -2.94 14.27
C LEU A 21 9.77 -4.37 14.25
N LYS A 22 9.56 -5.15 15.32
CA LYS A 22 9.97 -6.57 15.35
C LYS A 22 9.29 -7.41 14.26
N GLY A 23 8.04 -7.12 13.92
CA GLY A 23 7.28 -7.83 12.89
C GLY A 23 7.63 -7.45 11.45
N ILE A 24 8.20 -6.26 11.23
CA ILE A 24 8.54 -5.75 9.88
C ILE A 24 10.03 -5.81 9.54
N VAL A 25 10.94 -5.85 10.52
CA VAL A 25 12.40 -5.79 10.27
C VAL A 25 12.86 -6.85 9.28
N PHE A 26 12.45 -8.10 9.44
CA PHE A 26 12.89 -9.18 8.54
C PHE A 26 12.28 -9.07 7.14
N PRO A 27 10.95 -8.88 6.96
CA PRO A 27 10.36 -8.55 5.66
C PRO A 27 11.02 -7.33 5.00
N PHE A 28 11.34 -6.30 5.78
CA PHE A 28 12.00 -5.09 5.28
C PHE A 28 13.41 -5.36 4.76
N ILE A 29 14.22 -6.14 5.49
CA ILE A 29 15.55 -6.55 5.01
C ILE A 29 15.43 -7.33 3.69
N LEU A 30 14.46 -8.26 3.60
CA LEU A 30 14.23 -9.01 2.37
C LEU A 30 13.82 -8.07 1.22
N TYR A 31 13.01 -7.04 1.51
CA TYR A 31 12.59 -6.07 0.53
C TYR A 31 13.77 -5.22 0.01
N VAL A 32 14.65 -4.78 0.91
CA VAL A 32 15.88 -4.05 0.55
C VAL A 32 16.79 -4.91 -0.32
N LEU A 33 16.99 -6.19 0.02
CA LEU A 33 17.77 -7.12 -0.80
C LEU A 33 17.14 -7.34 -2.18
N LEU A 34 15.81 -7.38 -2.24
CA LEU A 34 15.08 -7.51 -3.49
C LEU A 34 15.23 -6.26 -4.37
N GLN A 35 15.19 -5.06 -3.79
CA GLN A 35 15.48 -3.83 -4.53
C GLN A 35 16.94 -3.77 -4.98
N LEU A 36 17.90 -4.24 -4.18
CA LEU A 36 19.29 -4.32 -4.62
C LEU A 36 19.42 -5.20 -5.88
N ALA A 37 18.80 -6.37 -5.89
CA ALA A 37 18.78 -7.27 -7.06
C ALA A 37 18.11 -6.63 -8.28
N ARG A 38 17.02 -5.86 -8.08
CA ARG A 38 16.34 -5.11 -9.15
C ARG A 38 17.21 -4.00 -9.72
N TYR A 39 17.89 -3.25 -8.85
CA TYR A 39 18.81 -2.20 -9.27
C TYR A 39 19.92 -2.78 -10.15
N GLU A 40 20.62 -3.82 -9.69
CA GLU A 40 21.66 -4.46 -10.50
C GLU A 40 21.12 -4.95 -11.86
N SER A 41 19.96 -5.59 -11.86
CA SER A 41 19.34 -6.08 -13.11
C SER A 41 19.06 -4.95 -14.11
N ALA A 42 18.63 -3.77 -13.64
CA ALA A 42 18.31 -2.62 -14.49
C ALA A 42 19.56 -1.94 -15.08
N TYR A 43 20.69 -1.95 -14.37
CA TYR A 43 21.94 -1.33 -14.85
C TYR A 43 22.81 -2.27 -15.69
N THR A 44 22.52 -3.58 -15.69
CA THR A 44 23.17 -4.56 -16.58
C THR A 44 22.58 -4.64 -17.99
N GLU A 45 21.73 -3.70 -18.39
CA GLU A 45 21.15 -3.64 -19.74
C GLU A 45 22.21 -3.67 -20.83
N PHE A 46 22.37 -4.81 -21.50
CA PHE A 46 22.64 -4.97 -22.94
C PHE A 46 22.79 -6.48 -23.19
N THR A 47 21.72 -7.22 -23.49
CA THR A 47 21.72 -8.22 -24.59
C THR A 47 20.50 -9.14 -24.72
N HIS A 48 19.65 -9.41 -23.72
CA HIS A 48 18.66 -10.49 -23.86
C HIS A 48 17.20 -10.07 -23.60
N GLY A 49 16.34 -10.38 -24.59
CA GLY A 49 14.93 -10.00 -24.71
C GLY A 49 13.98 -10.64 -23.68
N SER A 50 12.73 -10.89 -24.09
CA SER A 50 11.51 -11.30 -23.33
C SER A 50 11.63 -12.09 -22.01
N ALA A 51 12.75 -12.75 -21.70
CA ALA A 51 13.03 -13.31 -20.39
C ALA A 51 13.20 -12.24 -19.29
N PHE A 52 13.75 -11.06 -19.61
CA PHE A 52 13.94 -9.97 -18.63
C PHE A 52 12.62 -9.36 -18.17
N SER A 53 11.63 -9.25 -19.07
CA SER A 53 10.29 -8.76 -18.72
C SER A 53 9.51 -9.74 -17.82
N LEU A 54 9.69 -11.05 -18.00
CA LEU A 54 9.12 -12.06 -17.09
C LEU A 54 9.76 -11.99 -15.70
N LEU A 55 11.08 -11.77 -15.61
CA LEU A 55 11.78 -11.61 -14.35
C LEU A 55 11.26 -10.37 -13.58
N HIS A 56 10.99 -9.26 -14.26
CA HIS A 56 10.36 -8.09 -13.62
C HIS A 56 8.98 -8.39 -13.03
N ILE A 57 8.15 -9.17 -13.72
CA ILE A 57 6.84 -9.58 -13.20
C ILE A 57 7.01 -10.45 -11.95
N VAL A 58 7.95 -11.39 -11.96
CA VAL A 58 8.24 -12.25 -10.81
C VAL A 58 8.70 -11.42 -9.62
N LEU A 59 9.65 -10.50 -9.82
CA LEU A 59 10.15 -9.62 -8.75
C LEU A 59 9.04 -8.74 -8.19
N PHE A 60 8.15 -8.21 -9.06
CA PHE A 60 6.98 -7.45 -8.63
C PHE A 60 6.00 -8.27 -7.78
N VAL A 61 5.76 -9.55 -8.13
CA VAL A 61 4.93 -10.43 -7.31
C VAL A 61 5.59 -10.72 -5.95
N ILE A 62 6.91 -10.85 -5.91
CA ILE A 62 7.65 -11.02 -4.65
C ILE A 62 7.55 -9.75 -3.79
N ASP A 63 7.69 -8.55 -4.37
CA ASP A 63 7.49 -7.28 -3.66
C ASP A 63 6.11 -7.24 -2.99
N MET A 64 5.07 -7.53 -3.78
CA MET A 64 3.69 -7.57 -3.30
C MET A 64 3.47 -8.61 -2.21
N ALA A 65 4.17 -9.76 -2.29
CA ALA A 65 4.13 -10.80 -1.27
C ALA A 65 4.76 -10.32 0.05
N ILE A 66 5.91 -9.65 0.00
CA ILE A 66 6.57 -9.09 1.19
C ILE A 66 5.70 -8.02 1.85
N LEU A 67 5.18 -7.09 1.06
CA LEU A 67 4.30 -6.02 1.53
C LEU A 67 2.98 -6.56 2.11
N SER A 68 2.46 -7.65 1.54
CA SER A 68 1.29 -8.36 2.09
C SER A 68 1.59 -8.95 3.48
N ILE A 69 2.76 -9.54 3.68
CA ILE A 69 3.19 -10.05 4.99
C ILE A 69 3.27 -8.91 6.01
N ILE A 70 3.86 -7.77 5.63
CA ILE A 70 3.94 -6.57 6.48
C ILE A 70 2.54 -6.10 6.92
N SER A 71 1.60 -6.01 5.97
CA SER A 71 0.22 -5.60 6.26
C SER A 71 -0.51 -6.59 7.18
N ILE A 72 -0.38 -7.90 6.93
CA ILE A 72 -0.99 -8.95 7.75
C ILE A 72 -0.43 -8.90 9.19
N ASN A 73 0.90 -8.87 9.33
CA ASN A 73 1.56 -8.81 10.64
C ASN A 73 1.12 -7.58 11.42
N THR A 74 1.11 -6.41 10.79
CA THR A 74 0.65 -5.16 11.40
C THR A 74 -0.79 -5.27 11.89
N THR A 75 -1.69 -5.76 11.03
CA THR A 75 -3.12 -5.91 11.36
C THR A 75 -3.33 -6.86 12.55
N ARG A 76 -2.63 -7.99 12.59
CA ARG A 76 -2.77 -9.00 13.65
C ARG A 76 -2.14 -8.57 14.97
N ILE A 77 -1.00 -7.89 14.93
CA ILE A 77 -0.38 -7.31 16.13
C ILE A 77 -1.37 -6.36 16.81
N ILE A 78 -2.04 -5.50 16.04
CA ILE A 78 -2.93 -4.47 16.60
C ILE A 78 -4.28 -5.04 17.06
N LEU A 79 -4.90 -5.94 16.27
CA LEU A 79 -6.24 -6.44 16.57
C LEU A 79 -6.26 -7.68 17.45
N LEU A 80 -5.24 -8.54 17.37
CA LEU A 80 -5.19 -9.82 18.08
C LEU A 80 -4.13 -9.85 19.18
N ASN A 81 -3.31 -8.80 19.32
CA ASN A 81 -2.15 -8.78 20.23
C ASN A 81 -1.23 -10.00 20.02
N GLU A 82 -1.15 -10.50 18.78
CA GLU A 82 -0.29 -11.62 18.46
C GLU A 82 1.18 -11.22 18.52
N ARG A 83 2.01 -12.15 19.01
CA ARG A 83 3.45 -11.90 19.11
C ARG A 83 4.05 -11.81 17.70
N PRO A 84 4.93 -10.82 17.43
CA PRO A 84 5.58 -10.69 16.13
C PRO A 84 6.50 -11.90 15.91
N GLU A 85 6.15 -12.74 14.94
CA GLU A 85 7.00 -13.85 14.51
C GLU A 85 8.07 -13.33 13.54
N ALA A 86 9.15 -12.75 14.08
CA ALA A 86 10.19 -12.07 13.29
C ALA A 86 10.87 -12.93 12.21
N PHE A 87 10.82 -14.27 12.32
CA PHE A 87 11.61 -15.18 11.46
C PHE A 87 10.78 -16.25 10.71
N LYS A 88 9.45 -16.18 10.73
CA LYS A 88 8.62 -17.15 10.00
C LYS A 88 8.04 -16.52 8.73
N LEU A 89 8.80 -16.63 7.66
CA LEU A 89 8.29 -16.43 6.30
C LEU A 89 7.57 -17.72 5.85
N ARG A 90 6.45 -18.03 6.51
CA ARG A 90 5.59 -19.15 6.10
C ARG A 90 4.45 -18.60 5.28
N PHE A 91 4.53 -18.82 3.96
CA PHE A 91 3.41 -18.57 3.05
C PHE A 91 2.33 -19.62 3.32
N ASN A 92 1.36 -19.28 4.17
CA ASN A 92 0.20 -20.12 4.39
C ASN A 92 -0.94 -19.67 3.48
N ARG A 93 -2.06 -20.39 3.59
CA ARG A 93 -3.30 -20.10 2.84
C ARG A 93 -3.77 -18.65 2.99
N ARG A 94 -3.47 -18.01 4.12
CA ARG A 94 -3.86 -16.62 4.40
C ARG A 94 -3.08 -15.62 3.56
N GLU A 95 -1.76 -15.75 3.53
CA GLU A 95 -0.85 -14.89 2.76
C GLU A 95 -1.13 -15.05 1.27
N THR A 96 -1.34 -16.29 0.79
CA THR A 96 -1.75 -16.54 -0.60
C THR A 96 -3.08 -15.87 -0.92
N LYS A 97 -4.08 -15.98 -0.04
CA LYS A 97 -5.38 -15.34 -0.24
C LYS A 97 -5.23 -13.82 -0.30
N TYR A 98 -4.47 -13.23 0.62
CA TYR A 98 -4.22 -11.79 0.66
C TYR A 98 -3.55 -11.33 -0.64
N LEU A 99 -2.49 -12.01 -1.08
CA LEU A 99 -1.78 -11.72 -2.32
C LEU A 99 -2.71 -11.80 -3.54
N LEU A 100 -3.57 -12.82 -3.63
CA LEU A 100 -4.56 -12.95 -4.71
C LEU A 100 -5.55 -11.79 -4.73
N TYR A 101 -6.03 -11.33 -3.57
CA TYR A 101 -6.85 -10.11 -3.51
C TYR A 101 -6.05 -8.89 -3.95
N SER A 102 -4.79 -8.74 -3.52
CA SER A 102 -3.94 -7.62 -3.93
C SER A 102 -3.75 -7.58 -5.44
N ILE A 103 -3.50 -8.73 -6.08
CA ILE A 103 -3.41 -8.86 -7.55
C ILE A 103 -4.75 -8.54 -8.22
N GLY A 104 -5.86 -9.06 -7.70
CA GLY A 104 -7.19 -8.77 -8.25
C GLY A 104 -7.58 -7.29 -8.16
N PHE A 105 -7.25 -6.64 -7.05
CA PHE A 105 -7.41 -5.19 -6.92
C PHE A 105 -6.48 -4.43 -7.87
N LEU A 106 -5.23 -4.86 -8.02
CA LEU A 106 -4.31 -4.25 -8.98
C LEU A 106 -4.82 -4.36 -10.42
N ALA A 107 -5.37 -5.52 -10.81
CA ALA A 107 -6.01 -5.69 -12.12
C ALA A 107 -7.19 -4.71 -12.32
N LEU A 108 -7.97 -4.46 -11.27
CA LEU A 108 -9.04 -3.46 -11.28
C LEU A 108 -8.50 -2.02 -11.46
N TRP A 109 -7.27 -1.75 -11.00
CA TRP A 109 -6.59 -0.46 -11.15
C TRP A 109 -5.96 -0.23 -12.52
N ILE A 110 -5.74 -1.27 -13.33
CA ILE A 110 -5.14 -1.13 -14.68
C ILE A 110 -5.98 -0.17 -15.54
N VAL A 111 -7.30 -0.39 -15.59
CA VAL A 111 -8.20 0.40 -16.44
C VAL A 111 -8.20 1.88 -16.03
N PRO A 112 -8.48 2.27 -14.76
CA PRO A 112 -8.37 3.66 -14.32
C PRO A 112 -6.96 4.26 -14.48
N GLY A 113 -5.91 3.45 -14.29
CA GLY A 113 -4.53 3.90 -14.46
C GLY A 113 -4.23 4.30 -15.91
N MET A 114 -4.70 3.51 -16.88
CA MET A 114 -4.60 3.86 -18.30
C MET A 114 -5.39 5.13 -18.63
N PHE A 115 -6.55 5.32 -18.01
CA PHE A 115 -7.33 6.55 -18.17
C PHE A 115 -6.59 7.79 -17.64
N ILE A 116 -5.86 7.70 -16.52
CA ILE A 116 -4.99 8.81 -16.07
C ILE A 116 -3.90 9.11 -17.11
N GLY A 117 -3.21 8.09 -17.61
CA GLY A 117 -2.16 8.28 -18.62
C GLY A 117 -2.69 9.01 -19.86
N ALA A 118 -3.88 8.62 -20.33
CA ALA A 118 -4.58 9.31 -21.42
C ALA A 118 -5.07 10.71 -21.02
N SER A 119 -5.39 10.95 -19.75
CA SER A 119 -5.86 12.27 -19.28
C SER A 119 -4.75 13.32 -19.34
N LEU A 120 -3.52 12.95 -19.01
CA LEU A 120 -2.36 13.85 -19.07
C LEU A 120 -2.11 14.37 -20.49
N THR A 121 -2.30 13.51 -21.50
CA THR A 121 -2.19 13.91 -22.90
C THR A 121 -3.41 14.67 -23.40
N LEU A 122 -4.59 14.49 -22.80
CA LEU A 122 -5.81 15.21 -23.19
C LEU A 122 -5.92 16.60 -22.55
N ILE A 123 -5.35 16.80 -21.36
CA ILE A 123 -5.34 18.10 -20.65
C ILE A 123 -4.60 19.17 -21.46
N THR A 124 -3.60 18.80 -22.25
CA THR A 124 -2.91 19.73 -23.15
C THR A 124 -3.81 20.27 -24.26
N TYR A 125 -4.88 19.55 -24.62
CA TYR A 125 -5.86 19.99 -25.62
C TYR A 125 -7.05 20.73 -24.99
N SER A 126 -7.56 20.25 -23.85
CA SER A 126 -8.64 20.90 -23.11
C SER A 126 -8.71 20.38 -21.68
N VAL A 127 -8.77 21.32 -20.72
CA VAL A 127 -8.94 21.01 -19.29
C VAL A 127 -10.21 20.17 -19.04
N PHE A 128 -11.27 20.39 -19.83
CA PHE A 128 -12.51 19.63 -19.71
C PHE A 128 -12.38 18.17 -20.14
N MET A 129 -11.46 17.86 -21.07
CA MET A 129 -11.21 16.48 -21.48
C MET A 129 -10.44 15.68 -20.42
N GLY A 130 -9.68 16.35 -19.55
CA GLY A 130 -9.03 15.74 -18.39
C GLY A 130 -9.98 15.38 -17.24
N LEU A 131 -11.12 16.07 -17.13
CA LEU A 131 -12.08 15.86 -16.04
C LEU A 131 -12.71 14.46 -16.07
N ILE A 132 -13.06 13.94 -17.25
CA ILE A 132 -13.75 12.64 -17.36
C ILE A 132 -12.87 11.50 -16.81
N PRO A 133 -11.62 11.28 -17.28
CA PRO A 133 -10.74 10.28 -16.69
C PRO A 133 -10.49 10.46 -15.19
N LEU A 134 -10.33 11.72 -14.75
CA LEU A 134 -10.12 12.04 -13.34
C LEU A 134 -11.31 11.59 -12.48
N THR A 135 -12.54 11.81 -12.94
CA THR A 135 -13.74 11.35 -12.22
C THR A 135 -13.82 9.83 -12.11
N PHE A 136 -13.46 9.10 -13.18
CA PHE A 136 -13.39 7.64 -13.16
C PHE A 136 -12.32 7.12 -12.19
N PHE A 137 -11.16 7.78 -12.16
CA PHE A 137 -10.10 7.46 -11.21
C PHE A 137 -10.56 7.70 -9.77
N LEU A 138 -11.14 8.86 -9.47
CA LEU A 138 -11.62 9.18 -8.13
C LEU A 138 -12.75 8.24 -7.68
N ALA A 139 -13.66 7.87 -8.58
CA ALA A 139 -14.69 6.88 -8.30
C ALA A 139 -14.09 5.51 -7.98
N THR A 140 -13.11 5.06 -8.79
CA THR A 140 -12.43 3.78 -8.54
C THR A 140 -11.64 3.79 -7.24
N LEU A 141 -10.95 4.89 -6.94
CA LEU A 141 -10.26 5.10 -5.67
C LEU A 141 -11.25 5.00 -4.51
N PHE A 142 -12.38 5.71 -4.59
CA PHE A 142 -13.43 5.70 -3.58
C PHE A 142 -13.99 4.28 -3.31
N PHE A 143 -14.28 3.50 -4.36
CA PHE A 143 -14.77 2.13 -4.18
C PHE A 143 -13.71 1.17 -3.68
N THR A 144 -12.49 1.24 -4.23
CA THR A 144 -11.35 0.41 -3.81
C THR A 144 -11.08 0.59 -2.32
N LEU A 145 -11.03 1.85 -1.89
CA LEU A 145 -10.83 2.22 -0.51
C LEU A 145 -11.92 1.66 0.41
N ARG A 146 -13.17 1.58 -0.04
CA ARG A 146 -14.25 0.96 0.74
C ARG A 146 -14.23 -0.57 0.75
N LEU A 147 -13.69 -1.18 -0.29
CA LEU A 147 -13.53 -2.63 -0.39
C LEU A 147 -12.29 -3.15 0.34
N SER A 148 -11.39 -2.25 0.75
CA SER A 148 -10.14 -2.59 1.42
C SER A 148 -10.31 -3.30 2.78
N LEU A 149 -11.47 -3.23 3.44
CA LEU A 149 -11.76 -4.03 4.65
C LEU A 149 -11.66 -5.54 4.40
N VAL A 150 -11.83 -5.98 3.15
CA VAL A 150 -11.65 -7.39 2.78
C VAL A 150 -10.22 -7.84 3.15
N PHE A 151 -9.22 -6.97 3.03
CA PHE A 151 -7.84 -7.27 3.44
C PHE A 151 -7.71 -7.52 4.93
N VAL A 152 -8.39 -6.72 5.76
CA VAL A 152 -8.45 -6.94 7.22
C VAL A 152 -9.17 -8.25 7.54
N GLY A 153 -10.27 -8.53 6.86
CA GLY A 153 -10.97 -9.81 6.98
C GLY A 153 -10.06 -11.00 6.70
N VAL A 154 -9.31 -10.94 5.59
CA VAL A 154 -8.32 -11.98 5.24
C VAL A 154 -7.21 -12.07 6.29
N ALA A 155 -6.66 -10.96 6.77
CA ALA A 155 -5.61 -10.95 7.80
C ALA A 155 -6.06 -11.60 9.13
N LEU A 156 -7.37 -11.52 9.44
CA LEU A 156 -7.98 -12.09 10.64
C LEU A 156 -8.64 -13.47 10.41
N ASP A 157 -8.49 -14.08 9.23
CA ASP A 157 -9.20 -15.30 8.80
C ASP A 157 -10.74 -15.22 8.87
N LYS A 158 -11.29 -14.01 8.84
CA LYS A 158 -12.73 -13.77 8.81
C LYS A 158 -13.23 -13.65 7.37
N LYS A 159 -14.37 -14.27 7.09
CA LYS A 159 -15.04 -14.15 5.79
C LYS A 159 -15.82 -12.82 5.77
N ILE A 160 -15.22 -11.79 5.20
CA ILE A 160 -15.91 -10.53 4.90
C ILE A 160 -16.23 -10.52 3.40
N SER A 161 -17.51 -10.41 3.06
CA SER A 161 -17.91 -10.29 1.64
C SER A 161 -17.71 -8.85 1.13
N MET A 162 -17.56 -8.65 -0.19
CA MET A 162 -17.45 -7.30 -0.76
C MET A 162 -18.67 -6.42 -0.43
N ARG A 163 -19.87 -7.01 -0.44
CA ARG A 163 -21.12 -6.33 -0.09
C ARG A 163 -21.13 -5.89 1.38
N GLU A 164 -20.62 -6.73 2.26
CA GLU A 164 -20.48 -6.44 3.69
C GLU A 164 -19.43 -5.35 3.95
N SER A 165 -18.30 -5.39 3.24
CA SER A 165 -17.31 -4.31 3.26
C SER A 165 -17.92 -2.96 2.89
N LEU A 166 -18.76 -2.92 1.86
CA LEU A 166 -19.47 -1.71 1.44
C LEU A 166 -20.49 -1.26 2.49
N SER A 167 -21.23 -2.16 3.13
CA SER A 167 -22.20 -1.78 4.16
C SER A 167 -21.52 -1.24 5.42
N MET A 168 -20.42 -1.86 5.85
CA MET A 168 -19.63 -1.47 7.03
C MET A 168 -18.98 -0.09 6.87
N THR A 169 -18.57 0.27 5.65
CA THR A 169 -17.92 1.56 5.39
C THR A 169 -18.88 2.73 5.18
N LYS A 170 -20.21 2.52 5.12
CA LYS A 170 -21.18 3.58 4.77
C LYS A 170 -21.06 4.83 5.64
N ARG A 171 -20.89 4.67 6.95
CA ARG A 171 -20.82 5.80 7.91
C ARG A 171 -19.47 6.53 7.88
N CYS A 172 -18.41 5.86 7.45
CA CYS A 172 -17.02 6.36 7.53
C CYS A 172 -16.41 6.65 6.15
N GLN A 173 -17.16 6.48 5.05
CA GLN A 173 -16.64 6.47 3.68
C GLN A 173 -15.80 7.70 3.32
N TRP A 174 -16.29 8.91 3.63
CA TRP A 174 -15.58 10.16 3.34
C TRP A 174 -14.36 10.34 4.23
N SER A 175 -14.51 10.00 5.50
CA SER A 175 -13.42 10.08 6.46
C SER A 175 -12.25 9.18 6.06
N LEU A 176 -12.55 7.97 5.59
CA LEU A 176 -11.57 7.03 5.09
C LEU A 176 -10.94 7.51 3.78
N PHE A 177 -11.76 7.98 2.84
CA PHE A 177 -11.29 8.55 1.58
C PHE A 177 -10.29 9.68 1.83
N PHE A 178 -10.66 10.69 2.62
CA PHE A 178 -9.76 11.81 2.90
C PHE A 178 -8.50 11.38 3.65
N SER A 179 -8.58 10.41 4.56
CA SER A 179 -7.39 9.98 5.33
C SER A 179 -6.36 9.30 4.44
N LEU A 180 -6.82 8.42 3.54
CA LEU A 180 -5.93 7.71 2.62
C LEU A 180 -5.49 8.62 1.46
N SER A 181 -6.37 9.49 0.96
CA SER A 181 -5.99 10.51 -0.03
C SER A 181 -4.96 11.49 0.54
N LEU A 182 -5.05 11.88 1.81
CA LEU A 182 -4.04 12.69 2.49
C LEU A 182 -2.71 11.94 2.63
N LEU A 183 -2.75 10.65 3.00
CA LEU A 183 -1.54 9.82 3.07
C LEU A 183 -0.84 9.74 1.70
N ILE A 184 -1.60 9.44 0.63
CA ILE A 184 -1.08 9.36 -0.74
C ILE A 184 -0.60 10.73 -1.23
N GLY A 185 -1.30 11.81 -0.90
CA GLY A 185 -0.89 13.16 -1.25
C GLY A 185 0.41 13.58 -0.57
N LEU A 186 0.55 13.31 0.73
CA LEU A 186 1.79 13.55 1.47
C LEU A 186 2.97 12.74 0.92
N LEU A 187 2.70 11.49 0.53
CA LEU A 187 3.68 10.64 -0.12
C LEU A 187 4.17 11.25 -1.43
N PHE A 188 3.23 11.61 -2.31
CA PHE A 188 3.57 12.21 -3.60
C PHE A 188 4.38 13.50 -3.45
N MET A 189 4.02 14.34 -2.47
CA MET A 189 4.80 15.53 -2.13
C MET A 189 6.20 15.18 -1.63
N PHE A 190 6.34 14.15 -0.79
CA PHE A 190 7.63 13.68 -0.31
C PHE A 190 8.52 13.18 -1.46
N GLU A 191 7.99 12.32 -2.33
CA GLU A 191 8.70 11.82 -3.51
C GLU A 191 9.14 12.95 -4.44
N TYR A 192 8.25 13.89 -4.73
CA TYR A 192 8.57 15.05 -5.58
C TYR A 192 9.65 15.95 -4.97
N CYS A 193 9.54 16.29 -3.68
CA CYS A 193 10.58 17.07 -2.99
C CYS A 193 11.91 16.33 -2.98
N PHE A 194 11.87 15.01 -2.78
CA PHE A 194 13.04 14.17 -2.72
C PHE A 194 13.73 14.08 -4.11
N GLU A 195 12.98 13.93 -5.19
CA GLU A 195 13.48 13.97 -6.57
C GLU A 195 14.09 15.34 -6.92
N LEU A 196 13.46 16.42 -6.47
CA LEU A 196 14.00 17.78 -6.65
C LEU A 196 15.36 17.92 -5.97
N VAL A 197 15.51 17.45 -4.73
CA VAL A 197 16.81 17.45 -4.03
C VAL A 197 17.82 16.56 -4.75
N SER A 198 17.43 15.35 -5.19
CA SER A 198 18.26 14.44 -5.97
C SER A 198 18.87 15.10 -7.20
N SER A 199 18.05 15.85 -7.94
CA SER A 199 18.47 16.55 -9.17
C SER A 199 19.58 17.56 -8.95
N THR A 200 19.75 18.08 -7.72
CA THR A 200 20.77 19.08 -7.36
C THR A 200 22.11 18.49 -6.93
N ILE A 201 22.17 17.22 -6.51
CA ILE A 201 23.35 16.61 -5.85
C ILE A 201 24.17 15.71 -6.81
N GLY A 202 23.63 15.36 -7.98
CA GLY A 202 24.26 14.48 -8.96
C GLY A 202 23.62 13.09 -8.96
N GLY A 203 23.06 12.69 -10.11
CA GLY A 203 22.00 11.67 -10.16
C GLY A 203 22.41 10.22 -9.92
N GLN A 204 23.68 9.83 -10.08
CA GLN A 204 24.05 8.40 -10.10
C GLN A 204 24.22 7.76 -8.71
N THR A 205 24.93 8.39 -7.77
CA THR A 205 25.06 7.87 -6.40
C THR A 205 23.80 8.10 -5.58
N PHE A 206 23.10 9.21 -5.84
CA PHE A 206 21.84 9.50 -5.17
C PHE A 206 20.72 8.55 -5.64
N SER A 207 20.69 8.14 -6.91
CA SER A 207 19.69 7.17 -7.39
C SER A 207 19.80 5.81 -6.70
N LEU A 208 21.01 5.34 -6.40
CA LEU A 208 21.25 4.06 -5.73
C LEU A 208 20.72 4.05 -4.29
N ILE A 209 21.08 5.07 -3.50
CA ILE A 209 20.63 5.21 -2.09
C ILE A 209 19.09 5.33 -2.05
N THR A 210 18.54 6.10 -2.98
CA THR A 210 17.09 6.30 -3.09
C THR A 210 16.38 4.97 -3.34
N PHE A 211 16.84 4.23 -4.35
CA PHE A 211 16.21 3.00 -4.80
C PHE A 211 16.31 1.87 -3.76
N ILE A 212 17.47 1.73 -3.10
CA ILE A 212 17.73 0.61 -2.19
C ILE A 212 17.18 0.86 -0.79
N LEU A 213 17.18 2.11 -0.31
CA LEU A 213 16.84 2.40 1.09
C LEU A 213 15.54 3.20 1.22
N ILE A 214 15.42 4.29 0.47
CA ILE A 214 14.34 5.26 0.68
C ILE A 214 13.02 4.71 0.17
N THR A 215 13.00 4.15 -1.05
CA THR A 215 11.81 3.51 -1.61
C THR A 215 11.28 2.39 -0.70
N PRO A 216 12.09 1.40 -0.27
CA PRO A 216 11.62 0.39 0.68
C PRO A 216 11.07 0.93 1.99
N LEU A 217 11.71 1.98 2.54
CA LEU A 217 11.33 2.54 3.83
C LEU A 217 9.98 3.25 3.73
N VAL A 218 9.80 4.03 2.66
CA VAL A 218 8.56 4.73 2.36
C VAL A 218 7.43 3.75 2.07
N ASP A 219 7.64 2.75 1.21
CA ASP A 219 6.65 1.72 0.91
C ASP A 219 6.22 0.95 2.16
N THR A 220 7.19 0.53 2.96
CA THR A 220 6.91 -0.16 4.23
C THR A 220 6.09 0.73 5.18
N PHE A 221 6.44 2.01 5.27
CA PHE A 221 5.68 2.97 6.09
C PHE A 221 4.24 3.13 5.61
N ILE A 222 4.00 3.27 4.30
CA ILE A 222 2.65 3.38 3.74
C ILE A 222 1.83 2.14 4.05
N TYR A 223 2.40 0.94 3.84
CA TYR A 223 1.68 -0.31 4.06
C TYR A 223 1.33 -0.51 5.54
N VAL A 224 2.25 -0.19 6.45
CA VAL A 224 1.99 -0.20 7.90
C VAL A 224 0.90 0.81 8.25
N PHE A 225 1.01 2.05 7.79
CA PHE A 225 0.06 3.11 8.13
C PHE A 225 -1.33 2.83 7.56
N SER A 226 -1.40 2.35 6.32
CA SER A 226 -2.65 1.91 5.68
C SER A 226 -3.29 0.76 6.45
N ALA A 227 -2.51 -0.25 6.86
CA ALA A 227 -3.01 -1.36 7.67
C ALA A 227 -3.58 -0.88 9.02
N ILE A 228 -2.96 0.13 9.65
CA ILE A 228 -3.48 0.75 10.88
C ILE A 228 -4.81 1.48 10.62
N ILE A 229 -4.91 2.29 9.56
CA ILE A 229 -6.16 2.98 9.19
C ILE A 229 -7.29 1.96 9.00
N LEU A 230 -7.02 0.88 8.25
CA LEU A 230 -7.99 -0.17 8.00
C LEU A 230 -8.37 -0.94 9.27
N THR A 231 -7.42 -1.11 10.18
CA THR A 231 -7.65 -1.71 11.49
C THR A 231 -8.57 -0.84 12.36
N ILE A 232 -8.37 0.48 12.39
CA ILE A 232 -9.26 1.43 13.08
C ILE A 232 -10.66 1.42 12.47
N LEU A 233 -10.73 1.32 11.14
CA LEU A 233 -12.01 1.23 10.43
C LEU A 233 -12.75 -0.05 10.80
N TYR A 234 -12.05 -1.19 10.81
CA TYR A 234 -12.60 -2.48 11.19
C TYR A 234 -13.08 -2.47 12.64
N SER A 235 -12.29 -1.93 13.58
CA SER A 235 -12.71 -1.84 14.99
C SER A 235 -13.96 -0.97 15.15
N ASN A 236 -14.03 0.19 14.49
CA ASN A 236 -15.22 1.03 14.50
C ASN A 236 -16.47 0.37 13.88
N ALA A 237 -16.28 -0.53 12.91
CA ALA A 237 -17.39 -1.21 12.23
C ALA A 237 -17.87 -2.47 12.98
N TYR A 238 -16.97 -3.21 13.65
CA TYR A 238 -17.26 -4.50 14.30
C TYR A 238 -17.43 -4.40 15.82
N GLN A 239 -16.79 -3.43 16.45
CA GLN A 239 -17.09 -3.00 17.81
C GLN A 239 -17.78 -1.64 17.66
N PRO A 240 -19.08 -1.59 17.35
CA PRO A 240 -19.82 -0.37 17.65
C PRO A 240 -19.57 -0.17 19.14
N THR A 241 -18.92 0.95 19.49
CA THR A 241 -18.88 1.45 20.86
C THR A 241 -20.19 1.06 21.52
N SER A 242 -20.09 0.21 22.54
CA SER A 242 -21.18 -0.03 23.48
C SER A 242 -21.90 1.30 23.64
N SER A 243 -23.16 1.33 23.23
CA SER A 243 -24.00 2.51 23.41
C SER A 243 -23.90 2.96 24.87
N PRO A 244 -23.89 4.28 25.15
CA PRO A 244 -24.09 4.75 26.51
C PRO A 244 -25.37 4.17 27.12
#